data_AF-A0A964R373-F1
#
_entry.id   AF-A0A964R373-F1
#
_cell.length_a   1.000
_cell.length_b   1.000
_cell.length_c   1.000
_cell.angle_alpha   90.00
_cell.angle_beta   90.00
_cell.angle_gamma   90.00
#
_symmetry.space_group_name_H-M   'P 1'
#
loop_
_entity.id
_entity.type
_entity.pdbx_description
1 polymer ?
#
loop_
_entity_poly.entity_id
_entity_poly.type
_entity_poly.pdbx_seq_one_letter_code
_entity_poly.pdbx_strand_id
1 'polypeptide(L)'
;MKLILPILAIVCTVLATLTALVFCMSMGANSTPAQIRALKVWMAGLSLLGVAGVVAGIILIRSGQPNWASLAAFAPAVIFGIILLVALLKS
;
A
#
# COMPACT_ATOMS: atom_id res chain seq x y z
N MET A 1 11.98 -12.61 18.79
CA MET A 1 12.50 -11.65 17.80
C MET A 1 11.99 -11.85 16.37
N LYS A 2 11.71 -13.08 15.89
CA LYS A 2 11.29 -13.35 14.49
C LYS A 2 9.95 -12.73 14.05
N LEU A 3 9.11 -12.27 14.97
CA LEU A 3 7.81 -11.66 14.67
C LEU A 3 7.85 -10.12 14.59
N ILE A 4 8.92 -9.48 15.07
CA ILE A 4 9.01 -8.01 15.09
C ILE A 4 9.05 -7.46 13.66
N LEU A 5 9.84 -8.09 12.79
CA LEU A 5 9.99 -7.68 11.40
C LEU A 5 8.68 -7.73 10.59
N PRO A 6 7.89 -8.83 10.58
CA PRO A 6 6.63 -8.85 9.85
C PRO A 6 5.55 -7.94 10.48
N ILE A 7 5.58 -7.70 11.79
CA ILE A 7 4.69 -6.71 12.43
C ILE A 7 5.02 -5.30 11.94
N LEU A 8 6.30 -4.92 11.94
CA LEU A 8 6.73 -3.62 11.40
C LEU A 8 6.38 -3.47 9.92
N ALA A 9 6.51 -4.54 9.13
CA ALA A 9 6.12 -4.56 7.73
C ALA A 9 4.62 -4.27 7.53
N ILE A 10 3.77 -4.91 8.34
CA ILE A 10 2.32 -4.68 8.31
C ILE A 10 2.00 -3.22 8.68
N VAL A 11 2.60 -2.69 9.75
CA VAL A 11 2.39 -1.30 10.18
C VAL A 11 2.83 -0.32 9.08
N CYS A 12 4.01 -0.54 8.49
CA CYS A 12 4.53 0.30 7.41
C CYS A 12 3.58 0.32 6.21
N THR A 13 3.06 -0.84 5.80
CA THR A 13 2.13 -0.94 4.69
C THR A 13 0.78 -0.30 4.96
N VAL A 14 0.25 -0.42 6.19
CA VAL A 14 -0.96 0.29 6.58
C VAL A 14 -0.76 1.80 6.48
N LEU A 15 0.35 2.32 7.03
CA LEU A 15 0.67 3.75 6.96
C LEU A 15 0.85 4.22 5.51
N ALA A 16 1.61 3.49 4.70
CA ALA A 16 1.83 3.83 3.29
C ALA A 16 0.53 3.83 2.49
N THR A 17 -0.36 2.86 2.74
CA THR A 17 -1.68 2.79 2.09
C THR A 17 -2.52 4.01 2.48
N LEU A 18 -2.57 4.36 3.78
CA LEU A 18 -3.31 5.52 4.25
C LEU A 18 -2.76 6.83 3.65
N THR A 19 -1.44 7.00 3.61
CA THR A 19 -0.80 8.16 2.97
C THR A 19 -1.17 8.25 1.48
N ALA A 20 -1.11 7.13 0.75
CA ALA A 20 -1.47 7.09 -0.66
C ALA A 20 -2.95 7.46 -0.87
N LEU A 21 -3.85 7.00 -0.01
CA LEU A 21 -5.28 7.37 -0.08
C LEU A 21 -5.52 8.84 0.21
N VAL A 22 -4.88 9.41 1.23
CA VAL A 22 -4.98 10.84 1.54
C VAL A 22 -4.44 11.69 0.38
N PHE A 23 -3.33 11.26 -0.24
CA PHE A 23 -2.78 11.92 -1.42
C PHE A 23 -3.72 11.84 -2.63
N CYS A 24 -4.35 10.69 -2.87
CA CYS A 24 -5.38 10.60 -3.90
C CYS A 24 -6.58 11.51 -3.58
N MET A 25 -7.02 11.60 -2.33
CA MET A 25 -8.12 12.49 -1.95
C MET A 25 -7.78 13.97 -2.17
N SER A 26 -6.54 14.41 -1.88
CA SER A 26 -6.14 15.80 -2.09
C SER A 26 -6.13 16.20 -3.57
N MET A 27 -5.78 15.29 -4.48
CA MET A 27 -5.88 15.52 -5.93
C MET A 27 -7.33 15.66 -6.41
N GLY A 28 -8.30 15.14 -5.64
CA GLY A 28 -9.73 15.16 -5.93
C GLY A 28 -10.38 16.54 -5.83
N ALA A 29 -9.76 17.48 -5.11
CA ALA A 29 -10.37 18.77 -4.79
C ALA A 29 -10.51 19.70 -6.01
N ASN A 30 -9.63 19.57 -7.00
CA ASN A 30 -9.56 20.45 -8.18
C ASN A 30 -9.77 19.70 -9.51
N SER A 31 -10.20 18.45 -9.50
CA SER A 31 -10.26 17.60 -10.70
C SER A 31 -11.64 17.58 -11.36
N THR A 32 -11.64 17.34 -12.68
CA THR A 32 -12.86 17.17 -13.48
C THR A 32 -13.62 15.88 -13.11
N PRO A 33 -14.92 15.75 -13.43
CA PRO A 33 -15.70 14.54 -13.12
C PRO A 33 -15.12 13.24 -13.66
N ALA A 34 -14.46 13.28 -14.83
CA ALA A 34 -13.77 12.13 -15.41
C ALA A 34 -12.53 11.73 -14.62
N GLN A 35 -11.73 12.71 -14.17
CA GLN A 35 -10.56 12.49 -13.34
C GLN A 35 -10.95 11.95 -11.96
N ILE A 36 -12.05 12.42 -11.37
CA ILE A 36 -12.56 11.89 -10.09
C ILE A 36 -12.92 10.40 -10.19
N ARG A 37 -13.50 9.95 -11.31
CA ARG A 37 -13.80 8.51 -11.51
C ARG A 37 -12.52 7.70 -11.55
N ALA A 38 -11.50 8.16 -12.29
CA ALA A 38 -10.21 7.49 -12.33
C ALA A 38 -9.56 7.46 -10.94
N LEU A 39 -9.62 8.56 -10.19
CA LEU A 39 -9.08 8.69 -8.84
C LEU A 39 -9.74 7.72 -7.86
N LYS A 40 -11.07 7.55 -7.93
CA LYS A 40 -11.80 6.55 -7.13
C LYS A 40 -11.36 5.12 -7.44
N VAL A 41 -11.12 4.80 -8.72
CA VAL A 41 -10.61 3.48 -9.12
C VAL A 41 -9.20 3.27 -8.57
N TRP A 42 -8.33 4.27 -8.67
CA TRP A 42 -7.00 4.22 -8.06
C TRP A 42 -7.08 4.03 -6.55
N MET A 43 -7.88 4.82 -5.83
CA MET A 43 -8.07 4.65 -4.38
C MET A 43 -8.56 3.25 -4.01
N ALA A 44 -9.51 2.68 -4.76
CA ALA A 44 -9.99 1.33 -4.54
C ALA A 44 -8.89 0.29 -4.77
N GLY A 45 -8.12 0.42 -5.86
CA GLY A 45 -7.00 -0.47 -6.17
C GLY A 45 -5.88 -0.43 -5.13
N LEU A 46 -5.46 0.78 -4.71
CA LEU A 46 -4.43 0.96 -3.70
C LEU A 46 -4.88 0.41 -2.33
N SER A 47 -6.15 0.64 -1.96
CA SER A 47 -6.74 0.06 -0.74
C SER A 47 -6.72 -1.47 -0.76
N LEU A 48 -7.13 -2.06 -1.89
CA LEU A 48 -7.18 -3.51 -2.05
C LEU A 48 -5.77 -4.12 -2.00
N LEU A 49 -4.79 -3.47 -2.61
CA LEU A 49 -3.38 -3.88 -2.57
C LEU A 49 -2.83 -3.86 -1.13
N GLY A 50 -3.10 -2.80 -0.38
CA GLY A 50 -2.70 -2.68 1.03
C GLY A 50 -3.32 -3.78 1.90
N VAL A 51 -4.63 -4.01 1.78
CA VAL A 51 -5.34 -5.08 2.50
C VAL A 51 -4.79 -6.46 2.13
N ALA A 52 -4.57 -6.72 0.84
CA ALA A 52 -4.03 -8.00 0.38
C ALA A 52 -2.65 -8.30 0.98
N GLY A 53 -1.75 -7.31 1.04
CA GLY A 53 -0.42 -7.49 1.65
C GLY A 53 -0.50 -7.76 3.15
N VAL A 54 -1.38 -7.08 3.88
CA VAL A 54 -1.60 -7.34 5.31
C VAL A 54 -2.15 -8.73 5.55
N VAL A 55 -3.19 -9.14 4.81
CA VAL A 55 -3.80 -10.47 4.93
C VAL A 55 -2.80 -11.57 4.59
N ALA A 56 -2.06 -11.43 3.48
CA ALA A 56 -1.02 -12.38 3.10
C ALA A 56 0.09 -12.49 4.17
N GLY A 57 0.52 -11.34 4.74
CA GLY A 57 1.46 -11.30 5.85
C GLY A 57 0.96 -12.07 7.07
N ILE A 58 -0.31 -11.88 7.47
CA ILE A 58 -0.91 -12.60 8.62
C ILE A 58 -0.99 -14.10 8.35
N ILE A 59 -1.40 -14.53 7.15
CA ILE A 59 -1.47 -15.94 6.78
C ILE A 59 -0.08 -16.59 6.86
N LEU A 60 0.95 -15.93 6.36
CA LEU A 60 2.33 -16.43 6.38
C LEU A 60 2.96 -16.43 7.78
N ILE A 61 2.57 -15.50 8.66
CA ILE A 61 2.93 -15.57 10.08
C ILE A 61 2.31 -16.83 10.70
N ARG A 62 1.04 -17.10 10.43
CA ARG A 62 0.31 -18.27 10.97
C ARG A 62 0.84 -19.60 10.43
N SER A 63 1.43 -19.62 9.23
CA SER A 63 2.08 -20.82 8.67
C SER A 63 3.53 -21.03 9.14
N GLY A 64 4.03 -20.19 10.05
CA GLY A 64 5.39 -20.32 10.59
C GLY A 64 6.49 -19.80 9.65
N GLN A 65 6.14 -19.00 8.63
CA GLN A 65 7.08 -18.43 7.65
C GLN A 65 7.25 -16.90 7.82
N PRO A 66 7.83 -16.43 8.92
CA PRO A 66 7.89 -14.99 9.24
C PRO A 66 8.71 -14.16 8.24
N ASN A 67 9.74 -14.74 7.62
CA ASN A 67 10.58 -14.04 6.63
C ASN A 67 9.79 -13.77 5.33
N TRP A 68 8.98 -14.73 4.90
CA TRP A 68 8.11 -14.56 3.74
C TRP A 68 6.93 -13.63 4.05
N ALA A 69 6.44 -13.67 5.30
CA ALA A 69 5.42 -12.74 5.76
C ALA A 69 5.87 -11.28 5.68
N SER A 70 7.13 -10.98 6.06
CA SER A 70 7.65 -9.60 5.93
C SER A 70 7.72 -9.14 4.48
N LEU A 71 8.11 -10.01 3.54
CA LEU A 71 8.16 -9.67 2.12
C LEU A 71 6.77 -9.41 1.55
N ALA A 72 5.82 -10.31 1.81
CA ALA A 72 4.44 -10.16 1.35
C ALA A 72 3.77 -8.92 1.94
N ALA A 73 4.03 -8.63 3.23
CA ALA A 73 3.53 -7.44 3.89
C ALA A 73 4.17 -6.16 3.35
N PHE A 74 5.47 -6.13 2.99
CA PHE A 74 6.14 -4.94 2.45
C PHE A 74 5.86 -4.66 0.97
N ALA A 75 5.49 -5.68 0.18
CA ALA A 75 5.33 -5.54 -1.26
C ALA A 75 4.41 -4.38 -1.69
N PRO A 76 3.23 -4.15 -1.07
CA PRO A 76 2.41 -3.00 -1.41
C PRO A 76 3.10 -1.65 -1.14
N ALA A 77 3.81 -1.51 -0.02
CA ALA A 77 4.54 -0.28 0.31
C ALA A 77 5.66 0.01 -0.70
N VAL A 78 6.38 -1.03 -1.16
CA VAL A 78 7.40 -0.89 -2.21
C VAL A 78 6.76 -0.49 -3.53
N ILE A 79 5.64 -1.10 -3.91
CA ILE A 79 4.90 -0.74 -5.13
C ILE A 79 4.46 0.73 -5.07
N PHE A 80 3.93 1.20 -3.95
CA PHE A 80 3.59 2.61 -3.77
C PHE A 80 4.80 3.53 -3.89
N GLY A 81 5.93 3.15 -3.27
CA GLY A 81 7.18 3.89 -3.37
C GLY A 81 7.68 4.02 -4.81
N ILE A 82 7.59 2.95 -5.60
CA ILE A 82 7.95 2.95 -7.03
C ILE A 82 7.00 3.84 -7.82
N ILE A 83 5.68 3.73 -7.61
CA ILE A 83 4.70 4.58 -8.30
C ILE A 83 4.97 6.06 -8.00
N LEU A 84 5.24 6.40 -6.73
CA LEU A 84 5.56 7.76 -6.31
C LEU A 84 6.86 8.26 -6.94
N LEU A 85 7.94 7.46 -6.91
CA LEU A 85 9.22 7.81 -7.52
C LEU A 85 9.07 8.10 -9.02
N VAL A 86 8.38 7.22 -9.75
CA VAL A 86 8.13 7.40 -11.18
C VAL A 86 7.30 8.65 -11.43
N ALA A 87 6.31 8.95 -10.59
CA ALA A 87 5.53 10.17 -10.68
C ALA A 87 6.39 11.43 -10.47
N LEU A 88 7.28 11.42 -9.49
CA LEU A 88 8.18 12.55 -9.18
C LEU A 88 9.30 12.74 -10.21
N LEU A 89 9.77 11.67 -10.85
CA LEU A 89 10.75 11.77 -11.93
C LEU A 89 10.17 12.32 -13.24
N LYS A 90 8.84 12.24 -13.38
CA LYS A 90 8.11 12.66 -14.59
C LYS A 90 7.51 14.07 -14.46
N SER A 91 7.49 14.63 -13.24
CA SER A 91 7.14 16.02 -12.94
C SER A 91 8.33 16.95 -13.08
#